data_AF-A0A142FYW9-F1
#
_entry.id   AF-A0A142FYW9-F1
#
_cell.length_a   1.000
_cell.length_b   1.000
_cell.length_c   1.000
_cell.angle_alpha   90.00
_cell.angle_beta   90.00
_cell.angle_gamma   90.00
#
_symmetry.space_group_name_H-M   'P 1'
#
loop_
_entity.id
_entity.type
_entity.pdbx_description
1 polymer ?
#
loop_
_entity_poly.entity_id
_entity_poly.type
_entity_poly.pdbx_seq_one_letter_code
_entity_poly.pdbx_strand_id
1 'polypeptide(L)' 'MFFQSWNEFINMGGYGFYVWLSYGLSLLVIGVLIVQSLAGKSAVLKSIKREQQRETRLQQLKQKGEAL' A
#
# COMPACT_ATOMS: atom_id res chain seq x y z
N MET A 1 33.20 -27.27 -0.65
CA MET A 1 32.05 -26.46 -1.13
C MET A 1 31.39 -25.85 0.10
N PHE A 2 31.17 -24.53 0.13
CA PHE A 2 30.80 -23.76 1.32
C PHE A 2 29.38 -24.09 1.85
N PHE A 3 28.52 -24.62 0.97
CA PHE A 3 27.25 -25.24 1.31
C PHE A 3 27.14 -26.52 0.49
N GLN A 4 26.84 -27.64 1.14
CA GLN A 4 26.74 -28.97 0.53
C GLN A 4 25.29 -29.33 0.21
N SER A 5 24.31 -28.56 0.71
CA SER A 5 22.88 -28.83 0.51
C SER A 5 22.02 -27.57 0.66
N TRP A 6 20.82 -27.61 0.06
CA TRP A 6 19.78 -26.58 0.27
C TRP A 6 19.43 -26.37 1.74
N ASN A 7 19.48 -27.44 2.54
CA ASN A 7 19.20 -27.35 3.98
C ASN A 7 20.29 -26.56 4.73
N GLU A 8 21.57 -26.75 4.38
CA GLU A 8 22.67 -25.95 4.97
C GLU A 8 22.61 -24.48 4.56
N PHE A 9 22.10 -24.17 3.37
CA PHE A 9 21.88 -22.78 2.96
C PHE A 9 20.76 -22.11 3.77
N ILE A 10 19.67 -22.84 4.06
CA ILE A 10 18.56 -22.31 4.87
C ILE A 10 18.94 -22.25 6.35
N ASN A 11 19.65 -23.25 6.87
CA ASN A 11 19.98 -23.33 8.29
C ASN A 11 21.31 -22.65 8.66
N MET A 12 22.22 -22.37 7.71
CA MET A 12 23.54 -21.75 7.90
C MET A 12 24.17 -22.07 9.26
N GLY A 13 24.32 -23.36 9.57
CA GLY A 13 24.93 -23.82 10.83
C GLY A 13 24.24 -23.34 12.12
N GLY A 14 22.94 -23.05 12.08
CA GLY A 14 22.14 -22.54 13.20
C GLY A 14 21.81 -21.04 13.13
N TYR A 15 22.41 -20.28 12.21
CA TYR A 15 22.18 -18.83 12.06
C TYR A 15 21.13 -18.45 11.03
N GLY A 16 20.74 -19.40 10.17
CA GLY A 16 19.83 -19.13 9.07
C GLY A 16 18.49 -18.53 9.50
N PHE A 17 17.98 -18.93 10.67
CA PHE A 17 16.75 -18.37 11.25
C PHE A 17 16.82 -16.84 11.42
N TYR A 18 17.91 -16.33 11.99
CA TYR A 18 18.08 -14.89 12.24
C TYR A 18 18.22 -14.10 10.94
N VAL A 19 18.91 -14.69 9.95
CA VAL A 19 19.07 -14.11 8.62
C VAL A 19 17.70 -14.00 7.96
N TRP A 20 16.98 -15.10 7.81
CA TRP A 20 15.66 -15.11 7.19
C TRP A 20 14.65 -14.21 7.89
N LEU A 21 14.70 -14.10 9.22
CA LEU A 21 13.84 -13.20 9.98
C LEU A 21 14.16 -11.72 9.69
N SER A 22 15.44 -11.37 9.57
CA SER A 22 15.87 -10.01 9.20
C SER A 22 15.48 -9.65 7.76
N TYR A 23 15.65 -10.58 6.81
CA TYR A 23 15.21 -10.41 5.43
C TYR A 23 13.69 -10.32 5.33
N GLY A 24 12.97 -11.18 6.06
CA GLY A 24 11.50 -11.17 6.13
C GLY A 24 10.96 -9.86 6.69
N LEU A 25 11.55 -9.36 7.79
CA LEU A 25 11.18 -8.06 8.35
C LEU A 25 11.45 -6.92 7.37
N SER A 26 12.60 -6.95 6.68
CA SER A 26 12.94 -5.94 5.68
C SER A 26 11.94 -5.93 4.52
N LEU A 27 11.60 -7.13 4.01
CA LEU A 27 10.57 -7.28 2.97
C LEU A 27 9.20 -6.81 3.44
N LEU A 28 8.85 -7.06 4.70
CA LEU A 28 7.60 -6.60 5.29
C LEU A 28 7.54 -5.07 5.31
N VAL A 29 8.60 -4.40 5.78
CA VAL A 29 8.68 -2.92 5.79
C VAL A 29 8.57 -2.36 4.38
N ILE A 30 9.29 -2.94 3.42
CA ILE A 30 9.20 -2.53 2.00
C ILE A 30 7.77 -2.72 1.47
N GLY A 31 7.15 -3.87 1.74
CA GLY A 31 5.77 -4.15 1.34
C GLY A 31 4.78 -3.15 1.92
N VAL A 32 4.91 -2.81 3.20
CA VAL A 32 4.11 -1.77 3.86
C VAL A 32 4.31 -0.41 3.21
N LEU A 33 5.53 -0.02 2.89
CA LEU A 33 5.81 1.25 2.19
C LEU A 33 5.20 1.29 0.79
N ILE A 34 5.26 0.18 0.04
CA ILE A 34 4.63 0.07 -1.28
C ILE A 34 3.10 0.22 -1.15
N VAL A 35 2.48 -0.52 -0.22
CA VAL A 35 1.04 -0.42 0.03
C VAL A 35 0.65 0.99 0.43
N GLN A 36 1.40 1.64 1.33
CA GLN A 36 1.15 3.03 1.71
C GLN A 36 1.32 4.00 0.54
N SER A 37 2.33 3.83 -0.30
CA SER A 37 2.56 4.64 -1.49
C SER A 37 1.41 4.54 -2.50
N LEU A 38 0.90 3.33 -2.72
CA LEU A 38 -0.26 3.08 -3.59
C LEU A 38 -1.55 3.63 -2.97
N ALA A 39 -1.76 3.42 -1.67
CA ALA A 39 -2.94 3.90 -0.95
C ALA A 39 -2.99 5.43 -0.85
N GLY A 40 -1.84 6.10 -0.66
CA GLY A 40 -1.74 7.56 -0.59
C GLY A 40 -2.24 8.25 -1.86
N LYS A 41 -1.94 7.69 -3.04
CA LYS A 41 -2.45 8.21 -4.32
C LYS A 41 -3.97 8.08 -4.42
N SER A 42 -4.54 6.97 -3.95
CA SER A 42 -5.99 6.75 -3.96
C SER A 42 -6.72 7.65 -2.96
N ALA A 43 -6.12 7.92 -1.79
CA ALA A 43 -6.71 8.78 -0.77
C ALA A 43 -6.94 10.21 -1.25
N VAL A 44 -5.98 10.79 -1.99
CA VAL A 44 -6.08 12.14 -2.56
C VAL A 44 -7.14 12.21 -3.66
N LEU A 45 -7.19 11.22 -4.56
CA LEU A 45 -8.23 11.19 -5.59
C LEU A 45 -9.64 11.00 -5.00
N LYS A 46 -9.74 10.24 -3.90
CA LYS A 46 -10.99 10.01 -3.18
C LYS A 46 -11.49 11.27 -2.46
N SER A 47 -10.60 12.11 -1.92
CA SER A 47 -10.99 13.39 -1.32
C SER A 47 -11.50 14.37 -2.37
N ILE A 48 -10.80 14.51 -3.50
CA ILE A 48 -11.21 15.38 -4.61
C ILE A 48 -12.59 14.97 -5.16
N LYS A 49 -12.80 13.67 -5.41
CA LYS A 49 -14.09 13.17 -5.92
C LYS A 49 -15.26 13.45 -4.98
N ARG A 50 -15.02 13.42 -3.66
CA ARG A 50 -16.04 13.68 -2.63
C ARG A 50 -16.42 15.16 -2.59
N GLU A 51 -15.46 16.06 -2.78
CA GLU A 51 -15.70 17.50 -2.88
C GLU A 51 -16.51 17.83 -4.14
N GLN A 52 -16.07 17.28 -5.28
CA GLN A 52 -16.72 17.49 -6.57
C GLN A 52 -18.18 17.03 -6.58
N GLN A 53 -18.48 15.88 -5.95
CA GLN A 53 -19.87 15.41 -5.80
C GLN A 53 -20.77 16.36 -4.99
N ARG A 54 -20.23 17.09 -4.02
CA ARG A 54 -21.00 18.07 -3.25
C ARG A 54 -21.30 19.30 -4.09
N GLU A 55 -20.31 19.79 -4.84
CA GLU A 55 -20.48 20.92 -5.74
C GLU A 55 -21.48 20.61 -6.86
N THR A 56 -21.42 19.42 -7.46
CA THR A 56 -22.39 19.01 -8.48
C THR A 56 -23.82 18.97 -7.94
N ARG A 57 -24.03 18.49 -6.70
CA ARG A 57 -25.36 18.49 -6.07
C ARG A 57 -25.90 19.90 -5.86
N LEU A 58 -25.06 20.84 -5.41
CA LEU A 58 -25.46 22.23 -5.21
C LEU A 58 -25.78 22.93 -6.54
N GLN A 59 -25.00 22.65 -7.59
CA GLN A 59 -25.28 23.17 -8.94
C GLN A 59 -26.60 22.64 -9.52
N GLN A 60 -26.91 21.36 -9.32
CA GLN A 60 -28.18 20.77 -9.76
C GLN A 60 -29.38 21.39 -9.03
N LEU A 61 -29.24 21.69 -7.73
CA LEU A 61 -30.29 22.37 -6.97
C LEU A 61 -30.49 23.81 -7.44
N LYS A 62 -29.41 24.54 -7.77
CA LYS A 62 -29.49 25.89 -8.35
C LYS A 62 -30.14 25.89 -9.73
N GLN A 63 -29.74 24.99 -10.63
CA GLN A 63 -30.34 24.89 -11.98
C GLN A 63 -31.82 24.49 -11.93
N LYS A 64 -32.23 23.62 -10.99
CA LYS A 64 -33.65 23.30 -10.80
C LYS A 64 -34.46 24.45 -10.19
N GLY A 65 -33.84 25.28 -9.37
CA GLY A 65 -34.49 26.45 -8.77
C GLY A 65 -34.64 27.64 -9.74
N GLU A 66 -33.77 27.77 -10.74
CA GLU A 66 -33.87 28.78 -11.81
C GLU A 66 -34.82 28.39 -12.95
N ALA A 67 -35.18 27.10 -13.07
CA ALA A 67 -36.06 26.58 -14.11
C ALA A 67 -37.56 26.50 -13.70
N LEU A 68 -37.91 26.97 -12.50
CA LEU A 68 -39.27 27.07 -11.95
C LEU A 68 -39.69 28.54 -11.84
#